data_AF-A0AAD9GHG1-F1
#
_entry.id   AF-A0AAD9GHG1-F1
#
_cell.length_a   1.000
_cell.length_b   1.000
_cell.length_c   1.000
_cell.angle_alpha   90.00
_cell.angle_beta   90.00
_cell.angle_gamma   90.00
#
_symmetry.space_group_name_H-M   'P 1'
#
loop_
_entity.id
_entity.type
_entity.pdbx_description
1 polymer ?
#
loop_
_entity_poly.entity_id
_entity_poly.type
_entity_poly.pdbx_seq_one_letter_code
_entity_poly.pdbx_strand_id
1 'polypeptide(L)'
;MTSRYKPVLLKFMSYTYGVEYDSDHAFSMEELLGITPEHICRWMNELAYGNPDPSGDLRPVHHRSTILEFSKKAISAFMPCVNASWDPVAARGNPTRSDAVNKFIKRMKKFEARREGVEPKARRSREFDEFLKSLSLVRS
;
A
#
# COMPACT_ATOMS: atom_id res chain seq x y z
N MET A 1 5.32 -15.30 -8.81
CA MET A 1 5.48 -13.89 -8.33
C MET A 1 4.34 -13.40 -7.44
N THR A 2 3.23 -14.14 -7.28
CA THR A 2 2.03 -13.72 -6.51
C THR A 2 2.09 -14.01 -5.01
N SER A 3 2.95 -14.93 -4.55
CA SER A 3 3.05 -15.34 -3.14
C SER A 3 3.29 -14.16 -2.19
N ARG A 4 4.12 -13.17 -2.56
CA ARG A 4 4.38 -11.99 -1.71
C ARG A 4 3.20 -11.01 -1.65
N TYR A 5 2.31 -11.02 -2.63
CA TYR A 5 1.18 -10.09 -2.71
C TYR A 5 -0.09 -10.67 -2.08
N LYS A 6 -0.23 -12.00 -2.06
CA LYS A 6 -1.42 -12.68 -1.50
C LYS A 6 -1.72 -12.26 -0.04
N PRO A 7 -0.73 -12.18 0.89
CA PRO A 7 -1.01 -11.73 2.25
C PRO A 7 -1.56 -10.30 2.34
N VAL A 8 -1.19 -9.42 1.40
CA VAL A 8 -1.71 -8.06 1.35
C VAL A 8 -3.16 -8.06 0.87
N LEU A 9 -3.47 -8.85 -0.16
CA LEU A 9 -4.83 -8.99 -0.66
C LEU A 9 -5.75 -9.58 0.42
N LEU A 10 -5.33 -10.64 1.11
CA LEU A 10 -6.10 -11.25 2.19
C LEU A 10 -6.42 -10.23 3.28
N LYS A 11 -5.43 -9.49 3.78
CA LYS A 11 -5.65 -8.44 4.79
C LYS A 11 -6.61 -7.35 4.31
N PHE A 12 -6.47 -6.92 3.06
CA PHE A 12 -7.36 -5.92 2.46
C PHE A 12 -8.80 -6.42 2.36
N MET A 13 -9.00 -7.64 1.87
CA MET A 13 -10.33 -8.24 1.73
C MET A 13 -10.95 -8.50 3.10
N SER A 14 -10.18 -9.01 4.06
CA SER A 14 -10.62 -9.20 5.44
C SER A 14 -11.08 -7.90 6.09
N TYR A 15 -10.30 -6.83 5.91
CA TYR A 15 -10.68 -5.51 6.37
C TYR A 15 -11.96 -4.98 5.69
N THR A 16 -12.08 -5.17 4.37
CA THR A 16 -13.19 -4.62 3.59
C THR A 16 -14.52 -5.30 3.89
N TYR A 17 -14.51 -6.62 4.07
CA TYR A 17 -15.72 -7.42 4.25
C TYR A 17 -15.93 -7.91 5.69
N GLY A 18 -14.99 -7.66 6.60
CA GLY A 18 -15.06 -8.12 7.99
C GLY A 18 -14.97 -9.63 8.15
N VAL A 19 -14.29 -10.32 7.21
CA VAL A 19 -14.19 -11.78 7.14
C VAL A 19 -12.74 -12.22 7.28
N GLU A 20 -12.46 -13.15 8.19
CA GLU A 20 -11.14 -13.79 8.25
C GLU A 20 -11.02 -14.84 7.14
N TYR A 21 -10.05 -14.65 6.24
CA TYR A 21 -9.78 -15.58 5.13
C TYR A 21 -8.58 -16.47 5.45
N ASP A 22 -8.65 -17.74 5.05
CA ASP A 22 -7.50 -18.63 5.11
C ASP A 22 -6.36 -18.15 4.19
N SER A 23 -5.11 -18.46 4.56
CA SER A 23 -3.93 -18.18 3.73
C SER A 23 -4.02 -18.73 2.30
N ASP A 24 -4.73 -19.83 2.11
CA ASP A 24 -4.92 -20.48 0.83
C ASP A 24 -6.16 -20.02 0.07
N HIS A 25 -7.00 -19.17 0.68
CA HIS A 25 -8.21 -18.66 0.04
C HIS A 25 -7.92 -18.01 -1.32
N ALA A 26 -8.76 -18.35 -2.30
CA ALA A 26 -8.69 -17.85 -3.66
C ALA A 26 -9.97 -17.07 -3.95
N PHE A 27 -9.84 -15.76 -4.14
CA PHE A 27 -10.96 -14.88 -4.45
C PHE A 27 -11.46 -15.13 -5.87
N SER A 28 -12.78 -15.24 -6.00
CA SER A 28 -13.48 -15.33 -7.27
C SER A 28 -13.38 -14.03 -8.06
N MET A 29 -13.64 -14.12 -9.36
CA MET A 29 -13.71 -12.96 -10.24
C MET A 29 -14.76 -11.94 -9.77
N GLU A 30 -15.90 -12.42 -9.29
CA GLU A 30 -17.02 -11.59 -8.83
C GLU A 30 -16.65 -10.78 -7.59
N GLU A 31 -16.00 -11.42 -6.61
CA GLU A 31 -15.50 -10.75 -5.41
C GLU A 31 -14.48 -9.66 -5.76
N LEU A 32 -13.57 -9.95 -6.70
CA LEU A 32 -12.57 -8.99 -7.15
C LEU A 32 -13.17 -7.81 -7.94
N LEU A 33 -14.22 -8.07 -8.73
CA LEU A 33 -14.96 -7.03 -9.46
C LEU A 33 -15.83 -6.17 -8.53
N GLY A 34 -16.20 -6.68 -7.35
CA GLY A 34 -16.91 -5.92 -6.31
C GLY A 34 -16.04 -4.88 -5.58
N ILE A 35 -14.73 -4.87 -5.81
CA ILE A 35 -13.82 -3.90 -5.19
C ILE A 35 -13.97 -2.53 -5.84
N THR A 36 -14.22 -1.52 -5.02
CA THR A 36 -14.33 -0.12 -5.45
C THR A 36 -13.10 0.69 -5.05
N PRO A 37 -12.85 1.85 -5.68
CA PRO A 37 -11.84 2.80 -5.22
C PRO A 37 -12.02 3.22 -3.76
N GLU A 38 -13.27 3.31 -3.29
CA GLU A 38 -13.59 3.70 -1.92
C GLU A 38 -13.08 2.68 -0.90
N HIS A 39 -13.25 1.38 -1.16
CA HIS A 39 -12.68 0.32 -0.31
C HIS A 39 -11.15 0.49 -0.17
N ILE A 40 -10.47 0.76 -1.28
CA ILE A 40 -9.01 0.95 -1.29
C ILE A 40 -8.63 2.21 -0.53
N CYS A 41 -9.34 3.32 -0.71
CA CYS A 41 -9.09 4.56 0.02
C CYS A 41 -9.26 4.39 1.53
N ARG A 42 -10.35 3.74 1.97
CA ARG A 42 -10.57 3.43 3.39
C ARG A 42 -9.49 2.54 3.98
N TRP A 43 -9.07 1.51 3.25
CA TRP A 43 -7.96 0.67 3.67
C TRP A 43 -6.64 1.44 3.77
N MET A 44 -6.34 2.30 2.79
CA MET A 44 -5.13 3.12 2.83
C MET A 44 -5.18 4.18 3.93
N ASN A 45 -6.35 4.72 4.24
CA ASN A 45 -6.56 5.61 5.38
C ASN A 45 -6.26 4.88 6.69
N GLU A 46 -6.78 3.67 6.87
CA GLU A 46 -6.49 2.83 8.03
C GLU A 46 -4.98 2.57 8.17
N LEU A 47 -4.31 2.20 7.08
CA LEU A 47 -2.86 1.98 7.08
C LEU A 47 -2.05 3.25 7.41
N ALA A 48 -2.49 4.43 6.96
CA ALA A 48 -1.73 5.67 7.11
C ALA A 48 -2.01 6.38 8.44
N TYR A 49 -3.26 6.39 8.88
CA TYR A 49 -3.80 7.18 9.99
C TYR A 49 -4.33 6.35 11.16
N GLY A 50 -4.53 5.04 10.99
CA GLY A 50 -5.23 4.20 11.96
C GLY A 50 -6.73 4.51 12.09
N ASN A 51 -7.29 5.17 11.06
CA ASN A 51 -8.70 5.50 10.99
C ASN A 51 -9.16 5.49 9.51
N PRO A 52 -10.27 4.80 9.15
CA PRO A 52 -10.81 4.76 7.79
C PRO A 52 -11.26 6.13 7.25
N ASP A 53 -11.69 7.03 8.13
CA ASP A 53 -12.22 8.36 7.81
C ASP A 53 -11.49 9.43 8.64
N PRO A 54 -10.24 9.76 8.25
CA PRO A 54 -9.43 10.69 9.00
C PRO A 54 -9.94 12.13 8.80
N SER A 55 -10.10 12.86 9.90
CA SER A 55 -10.28 14.31 9.87
C SER A 55 -9.08 15.02 9.23
N GLY A 56 -9.30 16.22 8.69
CA GLY A 56 -8.27 16.99 7.98
C GLY A 56 -7.03 17.33 8.81
N ASP A 57 -7.16 17.31 10.14
CA ASP A 57 -6.07 17.63 11.08
C ASP A 57 -5.21 16.41 11.42
N LEU A 58 -5.72 15.18 11.23
CA LEU A 58 -4.94 13.98 11.48
C LEU A 58 -3.73 13.92 10.55
N ARG A 59 -2.62 13.41 11.10
CA ARG A 59 -1.36 13.25 10.38
C ARG A 59 -1.07 11.77 10.13
N PRO A 60 -0.56 11.41 8.93
CA PRO A 60 -0.31 10.03 8.58
C PRO A 60 0.99 9.53 9.25
N VAL A 61 0.86 9.05 10.49
CA VAL A 61 1.99 8.69 11.36
C VAL A 61 2.26 7.18 11.45
N HIS A 62 1.48 6.35 10.77
CA HIS A 62 1.63 4.88 10.86
C HIS A 62 2.49 4.31 9.74
N HIS A 63 2.17 4.62 8.48
CA HIS A 63 2.88 4.09 7.33
C HIS A 63 3.26 5.17 6.31
N ARG A 64 4.41 4.93 5.67
CA ARG A 64 4.94 5.76 4.57
C ARG A 64 4.27 5.45 3.25
N SER A 65 4.36 6.40 2.31
CA SER A 65 3.84 6.25 0.94
C SER A 65 4.40 5.03 0.24
N THR A 66 5.63 4.61 0.55
CA THR A 66 6.26 3.41 -0.04
C THR A 66 5.53 2.11 0.31
N ILE A 67 5.04 1.97 1.54
CA ILE A 67 4.24 0.81 1.98
C ILE A 67 2.87 0.82 1.31
N LEU A 68 2.29 2.01 1.16
CA LEU A 68 1.00 2.19 0.50
C LEU A 68 1.09 1.92 -1.00
N GLU A 69 2.18 2.34 -1.67
CA GLU A 69 2.47 2.00 -3.07
C GLU A 69 2.68 0.50 -3.27
N PHE A 70 3.40 -0.16 -2.35
CA PHE A 70 3.52 -1.61 -2.35
C PHE A 70 2.16 -2.28 -2.20
N SER A 71 1.33 -1.81 -1.26
CA SER A 71 -0.01 -2.37 -1.02
C SER A 71 -0.92 -2.21 -2.23
N LYS A 72 -0.91 -1.01 -2.84
CA LYS A 72 -1.60 -0.72 -4.10
C LYS A 72 -1.16 -1.68 -5.22
N LYS A 73 0.15 -1.88 -5.37
CA LYS A 73 0.72 -2.77 -6.39
C LYS A 73 0.30 -4.23 -6.15
N ALA A 74 0.31 -4.66 -4.89
CA ALA A 74 -0.08 -6.01 -4.51
C ALA A 74 -1.54 -6.29 -4.84
N ILE A 75 -2.46 -5.38 -4.46
CA ILE A 75 -3.89 -5.50 -4.79
C ILE A 75 -4.10 -5.46 -6.31
N SER A 76 -3.45 -4.51 -7.00
CA SER A 76 -3.57 -4.35 -8.45
C SER A 76 -3.20 -5.61 -9.23
N ALA A 77 -2.26 -6.42 -8.74
CA ALA A 77 -1.79 -7.62 -9.42
C ALA A 77 -2.87 -8.71 -9.54
N PHE A 78 -3.91 -8.66 -8.70
CA PHE A 78 -5.04 -9.59 -8.73
C PHE A 78 -6.27 -9.03 -9.43
N MET A 79 -6.28 -7.74 -9.78
CA MET A 79 -7.46 -7.13 -10.40
C MET A 79 -7.67 -7.64 -11.84
N PRO A 80 -8.87 -8.10 -12.20
CA PRO A 80 -9.16 -8.67 -13.52
C PRO A 80 -8.79 -7.77 -14.72
N CYS A 81 -8.98 -6.46 -14.56
CA CYS A 81 -8.67 -5.46 -15.60
C CYS A 81 -7.37 -4.71 -15.30
N VAL A 82 -6.28 -5.42 -14.94
CA VAL A 82 -5.04 -4.86 -14.37
C VAL A 82 -4.52 -3.59 -15.06
N ASN A 83 -4.60 -3.51 -16.40
CA ASN A 83 -4.08 -2.38 -17.18
C ASN A 83 -5.11 -1.29 -17.49
N ALA A 84 -6.40 -1.56 -17.30
CA ALA A 84 -7.46 -0.60 -17.60
C ALA A 84 -7.54 0.47 -16.51
N SER A 85 -7.61 1.73 -16.90
CA SER A 85 -7.95 2.82 -15.98
C SER A 85 -9.34 2.62 -15.39
N TRP A 86 -9.57 3.13 -14.19
CA TRP A 86 -10.89 3.11 -13.58
C TRP A 86 -11.80 4.15 -14.22
N ASP A 87 -12.96 3.72 -14.69
CA ASP A 87 -14.05 4.58 -15.13
C ASP A 87 -15.03 4.82 -13.97
N PRO A 88 -15.16 6.06 -13.45
CA PRO A 88 -16.06 6.36 -12.35
C PRO A 88 -17.54 6.34 -12.74
N VAL A 89 -17.88 6.50 -14.02
CA VAL A 89 -19.27 6.51 -14.50
C VAL A 89 -19.76 5.08 -14.70
N ALA A 90 -18.96 4.25 -15.38
CA ALA A 90 -19.30 2.86 -15.61
C ALA A 90 -19.00 1.93 -14.41
N ALA A 91 -18.29 2.44 -13.39
CA ALA A 91 -17.78 1.68 -12.24
C ALA A 91 -17.00 0.42 -12.67
N ARG A 92 -16.14 0.57 -13.69
CA ARG A 92 -15.39 -0.52 -14.32
C ARG A 92 -13.90 -0.19 -14.45
N GLY A 93 -13.09 -1.24 -14.62
CA GLY A 93 -11.64 -1.13 -14.77
C GLY A 93 -10.91 -1.51 -13.49
N ASN A 94 -9.64 -1.10 -13.34
CA ASN A 94 -8.86 -1.40 -12.14
C ASN A 94 -9.04 -0.31 -11.08
N PRO A 95 -9.70 -0.58 -9.94
CA PRO A 95 -10.01 0.42 -8.93
C PRO A 95 -8.75 1.03 -8.29
N THR A 96 -7.63 0.29 -8.27
CA THR A 96 -6.34 0.80 -7.79
C THR A 96 -5.76 1.90 -8.68
N ARG A 97 -6.20 1.99 -9.95
CA ARG A 97 -5.74 3.00 -10.91
C ARG A 97 -6.63 4.24 -10.95
N SER A 98 -7.63 4.32 -10.09
CA SER A 98 -8.51 5.49 -9.97
C SER A 98 -7.77 6.75 -9.53
N ASP A 99 -8.34 7.91 -9.90
CA ASP A 99 -7.81 9.21 -9.49
C ASP A 99 -7.83 9.40 -7.98
N ALA A 100 -8.84 8.87 -7.28
CA ALA A 100 -8.93 8.96 -5.82
C ALA A 100 -7.72 8.30 -5.15
N VAL A 101 -7.40 7.05 -5.52
CA VAL A 101 -6.26 6.30 -5.00
C VAL A 101 -4.93 6.98 -5.39
N ASN A 102 -4.81 7.47 -6.62
CA ASN A 102 -3.61 8.19 -7.06
C ASN A 102 -3.40 9.51 -6.30
N LYS A 103 -4.47 10.29 -6.08
CA LYS A 103 -4.45 11.53 -5.27
C LYS A 103 -4.08 11.23 -3.82
N PHE A 104 -4.57 10.11 -3.25
CA PHE A 104 -4.19 9.68 -1.92
C PHE A 104 -2.67 9.48 -1.78
N ILE A 105 -2.05 8.71 -2.69
CA ILE A 105 -0.59 8.49 -2.67
C ILE A 105 0.17 9.80 -2.82
N LYS A 106 -0.27 10.70 -3.72
CA LYS A 106 0.32 12.05 -3.86
C LYS A 106 0.22 12.87 -2.57
N ARG A 107 -0.93 12.80 -1.87
CA ARG A 107 -1.14 13.47 -0.58
C ARG A 107 -0.17 12.94 0.48
N MET A 108 0.04 11.63 0.54
CA MET A 108 1.00 11.03 1.49
C MET A 108 2.42 11.50 1.23
N LYS A 109 2.87 11.50 -0.03
CA LYS A 109 4.18 12.04 -0.42
C LYS A 109 4.34 13.51 -0.02
N LYS A 110 3.26 14.30 -0.08
CA LYS A 110 3.27 15.70 0.34
C LYS A 110 3.47 15.86 1.86
N PHE A 111 2.82 15.05 2.68
CA PHE A 111 3.04 15.05 4.13
C PHE A 111 4.47 14.65 4.50
N GLU A 112 5.00 13.62 3.83
CA GLU A 112 6.40 13.22 4.03
C GLU A 112 7.39 14.32 3.67
N ALA A 113 7.19 15.00 2.52
CA ALA A 113 8.05 16.10 2.09
C ALA A 113 8.04 17.29 3.08
N ARG A 114 6.93 17.48 3.80
CA ARG A 114 6.76 18.50 4.85
C ARG A 114 7.26 18.07 6.22
N ARG A 115 7.74 16.82 6.37
CA ARG A 115 8.10 16.21 7.66
C ARG A 115 6.93 16.16 8.65
N GLU A 116 5.72 16.06 8.12
CA GLU A 116 4.46 15.91 8.87
C GLU A 116 3.94 14.46 8.85
N GLY A 117 4.69 13.55 8.22
CA GLY A 117 4.40 12.12 8.17
C GLY A 117 5.48 11.30 8.88
N VAL A 118 5.47 9.99 8.66
CA VAL A 118 6.46 9.08 9.25
C VAL A 118 7.89 9.43 8.83
N GLU A 119 8.76 9.60 9.83
CA GLU A 119 10.19 9.84 9.64
C GLU A 119 10.86 8.75 8.77
N PRO A 120 11.75 9.14 7.83
CA PRO A 120 12.51 8.18 7.06
C PRO A 120 13.45 7.36 7.94
N LYS A 121 13.28 6.03 7.98
CA LYS A 121 14.30 5.11 8.50
C LYS A 121 15.36 4.80 7.43
N ALA A 122 15.96 5.85 6.86
CA ALA A 122 17.00 5.69 5.86
C ALA A 122 18.28 5.14 6.51
N ARG A 123 18.86 4.10 5.92
CA ARG A 123 20.21 3.67 6.31
C ARG A 123 21.19 4.75 5.85
N ARG A 124 21.99 5.29 6.79
CA ARG A 124 23.10 6.17 6.44
C ARG A 124 24.10 5.42 5.57
N SER A 125 24.78 6.14 4.67
CA SER A 125 25.96 5.61 3.98
C SER A 125 27.01 5.18 4.99
N ARG A 126 27.70 4.08 4.72
CA ARG A 126 28.83 3.64 5.55
C ARG A 126 29.99 4.59 5.37
N GLU A 127 30.65 4.94 6.47
CA GLU A 127 31.92 5.66 6.40
C GLU A 127 33.06 4.73 5.97
N PHE A 128 34.14 5.31 5.46
CA PHE A 128 35.32 4.56 5.01
C PHE A 128 35.86 3.60 6.10
N ASP A 129 35.91 4.04 7.35
CA ASP A 129 36.38 3.21 8.47
C ASP A 129 35.45 2.02 8.78
N GLU A 130 34.13 2.21 8.63
CA GLU A 130 33.16 1.12 8.78
C GLU A 130 33.28 0.09 7.65
N PHE A 131 33.62 0.56 6.45
CA PHE A 131 33.91 -0.31 5.31
C PHE A 131 35.19 -1.13 5.56
N LEU A 132 36.26 -0.51 6.05
CA LEU A 132 37.51 -1.22 6.40
C LEU A 132 37.30 -2.29 7.48
N LYS A 133 36.55 -1.97 8.54
CA LYS A 133 36.16 -2.96 9.58
C LYS A 133 35.33 -4.11 9.03
N SER A 134 34.51 -3.85 8.01
CA SER A 134 33.74 -4.90 7.36
C SER A 134 34.64 -5.82 6.52
N LEU A 135 35.65 -5.26 5.84
CA LEU A 135 36.62 -6.05 5.08
C LEU A 135 37.49 -6.94 5.97
N SER A 136 37.85 -6.47 7.17
CA SER A 136 38.62 -7.29 8.11
C SER A 136 37.84 -8.49 8.63
N LEU A 137 36.51 -8.38 8.77
CA LEU A 137 35.64 -9.48 9.22
C LEU A 137 35.39 -10.54 8.13
N VAL A 138 35.56 -10.20 6.86
CA VAL A 138 35.36 -11.15 5.73
C VAL A 138 36.66 -11.87 5.36
N ARG A 139 37.81 -11.33 5.77
CA ARG A 139 39.14 -11.89 5.50
C ARG A 139 39.69 -12.79 6.61
N SER A 140 38.93 -12.98 7.70
CA SER A 140 39.22 -13.94 8.78
C SER A 140 38.56 -15.28 8.50
#